data_AF-A0A7H2VAF2-F1
#
_entry.id   AF-A0A7H2VAF2-F1
#
_cell.length_a   1.000
_cell.length_b   1.000
_cell.length_c   1.000
_cell.angle_alpha   90.00
_cell.angle_beta   90.00
_cell.angle_gamma   90.00
#
_symmetry.space_group_name_H-M   'P 1'
#
loop_
_entity.id
_entity.type
_entity.pdbx_description
1 polymer ?
#
loop_
_entity_poly.entity_id
_entity_poly.type
_entity_poly.pdbx_seq_one_letter_code
_entity_poly.pdbx_strand_id
1 'polypeptide(L)'
;MSNLFRYIALFFFFLQVGCSKGVYEQPVDKYPFEVKMKALLGDNIEIIDSINKYEAQVSYFEFTKDSRKLDKIVRYLDKDGWVLKEQGQGVDTYCLGPNNKINIVNLTFGKIQDYKGRELKITNYDVNTVLYRYYKWGDDLCE
;
A
#
# COMPACT_ATOMS: atom_id res chain seq x y z
N MET A 1 19.67 -48.43 27.70
CA MET A 1 20.03 -47.78 26.42
C MET A 1 18.85 -47.64 25.45
N SER A 2 17.74 -48.38 25.60
CA SER A 2 16.56 -48.31 24.69
C SER A 2 15.69 -47.06 24.85
N ASN A 3 15.44 -46.60 26.09
CA ASN A 3 14.55 -45.45 26.33
C ASN A 3 15.14 -44.10 25.90
N LEU A 4 16.46 -43.92 25.99
CA LEU A 4 17.12 -42.66 25.63
C LEU A 4 17.01 -42.34 24.13
N PHE A 5 17.19 -43.36 23.27
CA PHE A 5 17.00 -43.22 21.83
C PHE A 5 15.54 -42.91 21.45
N ARG A 6 14.57 -43.43 22.22
CA ARG A 6 13.14 -43.16 22.01
C ARG A 6 12.78 -41.70 22.30
N TYR A 7 13.35 -41.11 23.34
CA TYR A 7 13.15 -39.68 23.66
C TYR A 7 13.85 -38.76 22.66
N ILE A 8 15.04 -39.12 22.18
CA ILE A 8 15.74 -38.37 21.13
C ILE A 8 14.94 -38.40 19.82
N ALA A 9 14.40 -39.55 19.43
CA ALA A 9 13.59 -39.69 18.23
C ALA A 9 12.28 -38.88 18.30
N LEU A 10 11.62 -38.86 19.46
CA LEU A 10 10.43 -38.03 19.70
C LEU A 10 10.75 -36.53 19.62
N PHE A 11 11.90 -36.10 20.15
CA PHE A 11 12.35 -34.70 20.09
C PHE A 11 12.59 -34.24 18.65
N PHE A 12 13.20 -35.08 17.79
CA PHE A 12 13.38 -34.78 16.37
C PHE A 12 12.05 -34.67 15.61
N PHE A 13 11.04 -35.48 15.97
CA PHE A 13 9.70 -35.38 15.37
C PHE A 13 8.99 -34.06 15.72
N PHE A 14 9.18 -33.54 16.94
CA PHE A 14 8.65 -32.23 17.35
C PHE A 14 9.40 -31.03 16.73
N LEU A 15 10.66 -31.20 16.30
CA LEU A 15 11.38 -30.15 15.59
C LEU A 15 10.91 -29.96 14.13
N GLN A 16 10.14 -30.89 13.57
CA GLN A 16 9.66 -30.81 12.18
C GLN A 16 8.33 -30.07 12.00
N VAL A 17 7.63 -29.68 13.09
CA VAL A 17 6.41 -28.84 12.99
C VAL A 17 6.70 -27.34 12.79
N GLY A 18 7.97 -26.94 12.72
CA GLY A 18 8.38 -25.53 12.58
C GLY A 18 8.42 -24.98 11.15
N CYS A 19 8.21 -25.80 10.12
CA CYS A 19 8.26 -25.37 8.72
C CYS A 19 6.90 -25.51 8.03
N SER A 20 5.84 -24.97 8.63
CA SER A 20 4.78 -24.47 7.77
C SER A 20 5.34 -23.23 7.09
N LYS A 21 5.53 -23.28 5.77
CA LYS A 21 5.51 -22.05 4.97
C LYS A 21 4.10 -21.52 5.12
N GLY A 22 3.81 -20.87 6.23
CA GLY A 22 2.58 -20.15 6.43
C GLY A 22 2.50 -19.20 5.26
N VAL A 23 1.59 -19.48 4.33
CA VAL A 23 1.05 -18.46 3.44
C VAL A 23 0.43 -17.48 4.42
N TYR A 24 1.22 -16.52 4.88
CA TYR A 24 0.77 -15.55 5.87
C TYR A 24 -0.43 -14.85 5.25
N GLU A 25 -1.62 -15.15 5.74
CA GLU A 25 -2.87 -14.60 5.24
C GLU A 25 -2.84 -13.10 5.41
N GLN A 26 -2.77 -12.38 4.28
CA GLN A 26 -2.72 -10.92 4.29
C GLN A 26 -3.82 -10.38 5.23
N PRO A 27 -3.52 -9.32 6.01
CA PRO A 27 -4.51 -8.72 6.89
C PRO A 27 -5.79 -8.41 6.10
N VAL A 28 -6.95 -8.76 6.66
CA VAL A 28 -8.24 -8.68 5.96
C VAL A 28 -8.56 -7.25 5.52
N ASP A 29 -8.07 -6.27 6.28
CA ASP A 29 -8.23 -4.85 6.05
C ASP A 29 -7.20 -4.25 5.07
N LYS A 30 -6.16 -5.00 4.70
CA LYS A 30 -5.16 -4.55 3.73
C LYS A 30 -5.80 -4.44 2.35
N TYR A 31 -5.85 -3.23 1.81
CA TYR A 31 -6.45 -2.99 0.51
C TYR A 31 -5.64 -3.67 -0.61
N PRO A 32 -6.29 -4.41 -1.55
CA PRO A 32 -5.63 -5.10 -2.65
C PRO A 32 -5.26 -4.11 -3.77
N PHE A 33 -4.35 -3.18 -3.47
CA PHE A 33 -4.03 -2.02 -4.29
C PHE A 33 -3.63 -2.39 -5.72
N GLU A 34 -2.66 -3.28 -5.89
CA GLU A 34 -2.16 -3.66 -7.21
C GLU A 34 -3.25 -4.26 -8.10
N VAL A 35 -3.97 -5.26 -7.57
CA VAL A 35 -5.01 -5.96 -8.31
C VAL A 35 -6.10 -4.99 -8.75
N LYS A 36 -6.55 -4.09 -7.85
CA LYS A 36 -7.59 -3.12 -8.16
C LYS A 36 -7.14 -2.06 -9.16
N MET A 37 -5.92 -1.55 -9.03
CA MET A 37 -5.40 -0.53 -9.94
C MET A 37 -5.15 -1.09 -11.34
N LYS A 38 -4.63 -2.31 -11.45
CA LYS A 38 -4.48 -3.01 -12.75
C LYS A 38 -5.83 -3.32 -13.39
N ALA A 39 -6.81 -3.79 -12.62
CA ALA A 39 -8.17 -3.99 -13.12
C ALA A 39 -8.81 -2.67 -13.61
N LEU A 40 -8.50 -1.55 -12.97
CA LEU A 40 -9.03 -0.23 -13.34
C LEU A 40 -8.33 0.37 -14.57
N LEU A 41 -7.02 0.30 -14.65
CA LEU A 41 -6.20 1.07 -15.60
C LEU A 41 -5.58 0.20 -16.71
N GLY A 42 -5.62 -1.12 -16.55
CA GLY A 42 -4.94 -2.10 -17.39
C GLY A 42 -3.64 -2.60 -16.77
N ASP A 43 -3.15 -3.73 -17.27
CA ASP A 43 -1.91 -4.36 -16.79
C ASP A 43 -0.62 -3.63 -17.23
N ASN A 44 -0.77 -2.54 -17.97
CA ASN A 44 0.33 -1.72 -18.48
C ASN A 44 0.88 -0.73 -17.43
N ILE A 45 0.22 -0.57 -16.28
CA ILE A 45 0.78 0.24 -15.19
C ILE A 45 1.88 -0.55 -14.48
N GLU A 46 3.04 0.10 -14.29
CA GLU A 46 4.11 -0.44 -13.47
C GLU A 46 3.89 -0.01 -12.03
N ILE A 47 3.65 -0.99 -11.15
CA ILE A 47 3.52 -0.75 -9.71
C ILE A 47 4.86 -1.07 -9.07
N ILE A 48 5.41 -0.10 -8.36
CA ILE A 48 6.69 -0.19 -7.69
C ILE A 48 6.44 -0.35 -6.20
N ASP A 49 6.84 -1.50 -5.66
CA ASP A 49 6.82 -1.79 -4.23
C ASP A 49 8.10 -1.29 -3.58
N SER A 50 8.01 -0.22 -2.78
CA SER A 50 9.12 0.22 -1.92
C SER A 50 9.21 -0.63 -0.65
N ILE A 51 8.05 -1.03 -0.11
CA ILE A 51 7.92 -1.95 1.01
C ILE A 51 6.74 -2.87 0.70
N ASN A 52 6.94 -4.18 0.75
CA ASN A 52 5.84 -5.15 0.65
C ASN A 52 6.06 -6.26 1.67
N LYS A 53 5.50 -6.06 2.86
CA LYS A 53 5.53 -7.00 3.97
C LYS A 53 4.12 -7.27 4.45
N TYR A 54 4.02 -8.24 5.37
CA TYR A 54 2.77 -8.55 6.04
C TYR A 54 2.20 -7.35 6.81
N GLU A 55 3.06 -6.66 7.56
CA GLU A 55 2.67 -5.61 8.49
C GLU A 55 2.68 -4.22 7.88
N ALA A 56 3.27 -4.05 6.69
CA ALA A 56 3.36 -2.77 6.04
C ALA A 56 3.49 -2.92 4.53
N GLN A 57 2.85 -2.02 3.78
CA GLN A 57 3.06 -1.86 2.35
C GLN A 57 3.21 -0.39 2.00
N VAL A 58 4.17 -0.10 1.14
CA VAL A 58 4.34 1.21 0.49
C VAL A 58 4.58 0.92 -0.98
N SER A 59 3.59 1.26 -1.80
CA SER A 59 3.60 0.99 -3.23
C SER A 59 3.10 2.20 -3.98
N TYR A 60 3.64 2.44 -5.17
CA TYR A 60 3.17 3.54 -5.99
C TYR A 60 3.21 3.17 -7.47
N PHE A 61 2.51 3.97 -8.26
CA PHE A 61 2.70 3.97 -9.70
C PHE A 61 2.63 5.40 -10.22
N GLU A 62 3.25 5.59 -11.38
CA GLU A 62 3.23 6.85 -12.10
C GLU A 62 2.47 6.68 -13.41
N PHE A 63 1.79 7.74 -13.83
CA PHE A 63 1.14 7.77 -15.14
C PHE A 63 1.25 9.16 -15.73
N THR A 64 1.29 9.22 -17.07
CA THR A 64 1.27 10.51 -17.78
C THR A 64 0.07 11.34 -17.38
N LYS A 65 0.24 12.65 -17.30
CA LYS A 65 -0.84 13.58 -16.94
C LYS A 65 -2.03 13.44 -17.90
N ASP A 66 -3.08 12.79 -17.43
CA ASP A 66 -4.36 12.62 -18.10
C ASP A 66 -5.47 12.80 -17.05
N SER A 67 -6.19 13.92 -17.14
CA SER A 67 -7.28 14.24 -16.21
C SER A 67 -8.37 13.16 -16.21
N ARG A 68 -8.61 12.49 -17.35
CA ARG A 68 -9.64 11.43 -17.42
C ARG A 68 -9.21 10.19 -16.65
N LYS A 69 -7.91 9.85 -16.65
CA LYS A 69 -7.37 8.76 -15.83
C LYS A 69 -7.44 9.11 -14.34
N LEU A 70 -7.08 10.35 -13.99
CA LEU A 70 -7.18 10.85 -12.62
C LEU A 70 -8.64 10.77 -12.12
N ASP A 71 -9.60 11.30 -12.88
CA ASP A 71 -11.02 11.25 -12.56
C ASP A 71 -11.53 9.82 -12.41
N LYS A 72 -11.04 8.91 -13.26
CA LYS A 72 -11.38 7.49 -13.19
C LYS A 72 -10.91 6.85 -11.88
N ILE A 73 -9.70 7.19 -11.42
CA ILE A 73 -9.15 6.74 -10.14
C ILE A 73 -9.98 7.31 -8.99
N VAL A 74 -10.21 8.62 -8.96
CA VAL A 74 -10.99 9.28 -7.89
C VAL A 74 -12.39 8.69 -7.77
N ARG A 75 -13.11 8.51 -8.89
CA ARG A 75 -14.44 7.87 -8.89
C ARG A 75 -14.40 6.41 -8.45
N TYR A 76 -13.30 5.70 -8.72
CA TYR A 76 -13.15 4.31 -8.28
C TYR A 76 -12.91 4.24 -6.77
N LEU A 77 -12.07 5.12 -6.23
CA LEU A 77 -11.83 5.23 -4.80
C LEU A 77 -13.13 5.55 -4.04
N ASP A 78 -13.91 6.53 -4.52
CA ASP A 78 -15.22 6.88 -3.96
C ASP A 78 -16.18 5.66 -3.90
N LYS A 79 -16.27 4.91 -5.00
CA LYS A 79 -17.07 3.67 -5.06
C LYS A 79 -16.61 2.58 -4.11
N ASP A 80 -15.31 2.49 -3.86
CA ASP A 80 -14.70 1.54 -2.93
C ASP A 80 -14.76 2.00 -1.46
N GLY A 81 -15.42 3.14 -1.19
CA GLY A 81 -15.63 3.66 0.16
C GLY A 81 -14.44 4.44 0.73
N TRP A 82 -13.49 4.83 -0.11
CA TRP A 82 -12.42 5.73 0.30
C TRP A 82 -12.97 7.14 0.55
N VAL A 83 -12.52 7.76 1.63
CA VAL A 83 -12.91 9.11 2.01
C VAL A 83 -11.76 10.07 1.75
N LEU A 84 -12.03 11.16 1.03
CA LEU A 84 -11.09 12.28 0.92
C LEU A 84 -10.95 12.93 2.30
N LYS A 85 -9.75 12.87 2.88
CA LYS A 85 -9.47 13.45 4.20
C LYS A 85 -8.88 14.84 4.09
N GLU A 86 -7.94 15.04 3.17
CA GLU A 86 -7.15 16.27 3.09
C GLU A 86 -6.88 16.63 1.63
N GLN A 87 -6.93 17.93 1.34
CA GLN A 87 -6.52 18.51 0.06
C GLN A 87 -5.36 19.47 0.32
N GLY A 88 -4.15 19.09 -0.08
CA GLY A 88 -2.96 19.93 -0.10
C GLY A 88 -2.74 20.60 -1.46
N GLN A 89 -1.65 21.35 -1.59
CA GLN A 89 -1.28 21.96 -2.86
C GLN A 89 -0.62 20.92 -3.77
N GLY A 90 -1.42 20.32 -4.66
CA GLY A 90 -0.98 19.28 -5.60
C GLY A 90 -0.98 17.86 -5.01
N VAL A 91 -1.56 17.66 -3.82
CA VAL A 91 -1.66 16.34 -3.17
C VAL A 91 -3.03 16.19 -2.54
N ASP A 92 -3.78 15.18 -2.95
CA ASP A 92 -5.01 14.74 -2.28
C ASP A 92 -4.75 13.48 -1.46
N THR A 93 -5.25 13.45 -0.22
CA THR A 93 -5.15 12.30 0.68
C THR A 93 -6.50 11.62 0.83
N TYR A 94 -6.55 10.33 0.50
CA TYR A 94 -7.70 9.45 0.68
C TYR A 94 -7.40 8.38 1.73
N CYS A 95 -8.43 7.99 2.48
CA CYS A 95 -8.33 7.01 3.55
C CYS A 95 -9.42 5.95 3.47
N LEU A 96 -9.06 4.70 3.79
CA LEU A 96 -9.99 3.58 3.89
C LEU A 96 -9.74 2.85 5.21
N GLY A 97 -10.58 3.15 6.19
CA GLY A 97 -10.31 2.78 7.59
C GLY A 97 -9.04 3.45 8.12
N PRO A 98 -8.52 2.96 9.27
CA PRO A 98 -7.35 3.56 9.94
C PRO A 98 -6.02 3.19 9.27
N ASN A 99 -5.99 2.05 8.57
CA ASN A 99 -4.74 1.40 8.17
C ASN A 99 -4.34 1.68 6.72
N ASN A 100 -5.26 2.15 5.87
CA ASN A 100 -5.02 2.34 4.44
C ASN A 100 -5.08 3.82 4.06
N LYS A 101 -4.05 4.28 3.35
CA LYS A 101 -3.91 5.65 2.88
C LYS A 101 -3.47 5.68 1.43
N ILE A 102 -4.12 6.51 0.62
CA ILE A 102 -3.70 6.82 -0.74
C ILE A 102 -3.42 8.31 -0.84
N ASN A 103 -2.27 8.66 -1.40
CA ASN A 103 -1.96 10.01 -1.82
C ASN A 103 -1.97 10.06 -3.35
N ILE A 104 -2.81 10.93 -3.90
CA ILE A 104 -2.80 11.27 -5.32
C ILE A 104 -2.03 12.57 -5.45
N VAL A 105 -0.86 12.50 -6.06
CA VAL A 105 0.00 13.65 -6.31
C VAL A 105 -0.22 14.08 -7.75
N ASN A 106 -0.89 15.21 -7.92
CA ASN A 106 -1.08 15.87 -9.21
C ASN A 106 -0.12 17.07 -9.28
N LEU A 107 0.98 16.87 -10.00
CA LEU A 107 2.08 17.82 -10.03
C LEU A 107 1.72 19.05 -10.85
N THR A 108 1.28 20.13 -10.23
CA THR A 108 1.24 21.45 -10.89
C THR A 108 2.59 22.15 -10.77
N PHE A 109 2.96 22.97 -11.77
CA PHE A 109 4.14 23.85 -11.69
C PHE A 109 4.10 24.66 -10.38
N GLY A 110 5.19 24.67 -9.61
CA GLY A 110 5.30 25.36 -8.33
C GLY A 110 5.80 24.46 -7.20
N LYS A 111 5.72 24.97 -5.96
CA LYS A 111 6.04 24.20 -4.76
C LYS A 111 4.91 23.24 -4.44
N ILE A 112 5.24 21.97 -4.26
CA ILE A 112 4.28 20.96 -3.82
C ILE A 112 4.39 20.87 -2.33
N GLN A 113 3.26 21.08 -1.67
CA GLN A 113 3.19 21.07 -0.23
C GLN A 113 2.21 20.00 0.20
N ASP A 114 2.61 19.20 1.18
CA ASP A 114 1.63 18.39 1.89
C ASP A 114 0.66 19.30 2.66
N TYR A 115 -0.39 18.70 3.21
CA TYR A 115 -1.38 19.44 4.00
C TYR A 115 -0.80 20.14 5.24
N LYS A 116 0.40 19.74 5.72
CA LYS A 116 1.13 20.39 6.81
C LYS A 116 2.01 21.55 6.32
N GLY A 117 1.91 21.92 5.04
CA GLY A 117 2.71 22.97 4.42
C GLY A 117 4.17 22.56 4.17
N ARG A 118 4.52 21.27 4.32
CA ARG A 118 5.89 20.80 4.10
C ARG A 118 6.14 20.61 2.61
N GLU A 119 7.20 21.22 2.13
CA GLU A 119 7.61 21.12 0.72
C GLU A 119 8.12 19.70 0.40
N LEU A 120 7.50 19.07 -0.59
CA LEU A 120 7.91 17.76 -1.10
C LEU A 120 8.91 17.94 -2.24
N LYS A 121 10.10 17.31 -2.13
CA LYS A 121 11.10 17.30 -3.20
C LYS A 121 10.68 16.30 -4.27
N ILE A 122 10.24 16.80 -5.42
CA ILE A 122 9.83 15.99 -6.57
C ILE A 122 10.72 16.31 -7.76
N THR A 123 11.13 15.26 -8.48
CA THR A 123 12.14 15.32 -9.55
C THR A 123 11.54 15.23 -10.96
N ASN A 124 10.33 14.71 -11.11
CA ASN A 124 9.66 14.55 -12.40
C ASN A 124 8.28 15.20 -12.37
N TYR A 125 8.10 16.33 -13.06
CA TYR A 125 6.84 17.08 -13.09
C TYR A 125 5.90 16.66 -14.22
N ASP A 126 6.25 15.69 -15.06
CA ASP A 126 5.46 15.32 -16.26
C ASP A 126 4.45 14.20 -16.00
N VAL A 127 4.49 13.62 -14.79
CA VAL A 127 3.66 12.50 -14.38
C VAL A 127 2.76 12.86 -13.20
N ASN A 128 1.71 12.07 -13.01
CA ASN A 128 0.98 12.00 -11.75
C ASN A 128 1.42 10.74 -11.01
N THR A 129 1.43 10.80 -9.68
CA THR A 129 1.81 9.67 -8.83
C THR A 129 0.65 9.29 -7.92
N VAL A 130 0.34 7.99 -7.86
CA VAL A 130 -0.57 7.43 -6.85
C VAL A 130 0.25 6.60 -5.90
N LEU A 131 0.28 6.99 -4.63
CA LEU A 131 1.04 6.35 -3.57
C LEU A 131 0.09 5.71 -2.56
N TYR A 132 0.15 4.41 -2.45
CA TYR A 132 -0.54 3.62 -1.45
C TYR A 132 0.36 3.31 -0.27
N ARG A 133 -0.19 3.45 0.93
CA ARG A 133 0.42 3.03 2.18
C ARG A 133 -0.57 2.20 2.99
N TYR A 134 -0.07 1.11 3.53
CA TYR A 134 -0.74 0.29 4.53
C TYR A 134 0.21 0.04 5.70
N TYR A 135 -0.31 0.16 6.92
CA TYR A 135 0.38 -0.26 8.13
C TYR A 135 -0.60 -1.02 9.02
N LYS A 136 -0.25 -2.25 9.38
CA LYS A 136 -1.05 -3.13 10.25
C LYS A 136 -1.16 -2.56 11.66
N TRP A 137 -0.08 -1.93 12.11
CA TRP A 137 0.05 -1.34 13.43
C TRP A 137 0.71 0.03 13.27
N GLY A 138 0.06 1.09 13.74
CA GLY A 138 0.58 2.45 13.65
C GLY A 138 -0.43 3.46 14.16
N ASP A 139 0.04 4.69 14.37
CA ASP A 139 -0.83 5.85 14.54
C ASP A 139 -1.83 5.89 13.39
N ASP A 140 -3.08 6.19 13.71
CA ASP A 140 -4.13 6.32 12.72
C ASP A 140 -3.64 7.25 11.60
N LEU A 141 -3.44 6.70 10.39
CA LEU A 141 -2.87 7.47 9.28
C LEU A 141 -3.85 8.54 8.77
N CYS A 142 -5.08 8.48 9.29
CA CYS A 142 -6.31 9.01 8.75
C CYS A 142 -7.24 9.64 9.81
N GLU A 143 -6.82 9.70 11.08
CA GLU A 143 -7.39 10.55 12.16
C GLU A 143 -6.47 11.72 12.52
#